data_AF-A0A9X3GU56-F1
#
_entry.id   AF-A0A9X3GU56-F1
#
_cell.length_a   1.000
_cell.length_b   1.000
_cell.length_c   1.000
_cell.angle_alpha   90.00
_cell.angle_beta   90.00
_cell.angle_gamma   90.00
#
_symmetry.space_group_name_H-M   'P 1'
#
loop_
_entity.id
_entity.type
_entity.pdbx_description
1 polymer ?
#
loop_
_entity_poly.entity_id
_entity_poly.type
_entity_poly.pdbx_seq_one_letter_code
_entity_poly.pdbx_strand_id
1 'polypeptide(L)' 'MTASPEIKAAAAYLVAAAAAMKSGAGLDVAPVDLGFAAQRLCACAGDLLAGLHLTEIEAQEAVDG' A
#
# COMPACT_ATOMS: atom_id res chain seq x y z
N MET A 1 -2.11 -16.36 -7.26
CA MET A 1 -3.29 -15.65 -6.71
C MET A 1 -3.28 -14.23 -7.20
N THR A 2 -4.43 -13.71 -7.62
CA THR A 2 -4.57 -12.31 -8.04
C THR A 2 -5.21 -11.55 -6.88
N ALA A 3 -4.61 -10.45 -6.43
CA ALA A 3 -5.17 -9.60 -5.37
C ALA A 3 -6.64 -9.23 -5.65
N SER A 4 -7.47 -9.18 -4.59
CA SER A 4 -8.88 -8.81 -4.70
C SER A 4 -9.03 -7.37 -5.26
N PRO A 5 -10.21 -7.02 -5.82
CA PRO A 5 -10.46 -5.66 -6.29
C PRO A 5 -10.24 -4.60 -5.21
N GLU A 6 -10.61 -4.87 -3.97
CA GLU A 6 -10.44 -3.98 -2.82
C GLU A 6 -8.96 -3.79 -2.48
N ILE A 7 -8.17 -4.88 -2.46
CA ILE A 7 -6.73 -4.82 -2.23
C ILE A 7 -6.03 -4.03 -3.35
N LYS A 8 -6.44 -4.22 -4.61
CA LYS A 8 -5.92 -3.44 -5.74
C LYS A 8 -6.26 -1.95 -5.62
N ALA A 9 -7.49 -1.63 -5.22
CA ALA A 9 -7.92 -0.24 -5.02
C ALA A 9 -7.16 0.42 -3.87
N ALA A 10 -6.97 -0.28 -2.75
CA ALA A 10 -6.17 0.21 -1.62
C ALA A 10 -4.71 0.43 -2.00
N ALA A 11 -4.08 -0.53 -2.68
CA ALA A 11 -2.72 -0.40 -3.16
C ALA A 11 -2.58 0.78 -4.14
N ALA A 12 -3.52 0.96 -5.07
CA ALA A 12 -3.53 2.09 -6.01
C ALA A 12 -3.67 3.43 -5.28
N TYR A 13 -4.53 3.52 -4.26
CA TYR A 13 -4.66 4.71 -3.42
C TYR A 13 -3.34 5.06 -2.71
N LEU A 14 -2.68 4.08 -2.10
CA LEU A 14 -1.41 4.31 -1.39
C LEU A 14 -0.30 4.81 -2.33
N VAL A 15 -0.24 4.29 -3.56
CA VAL A 15 0.70 4.77 -4.60
C VAL A 15 0.35 6.20 -5.03
N ALA A 16 -0.93 6.51 -5.24
CA ALA A 16 -1.35 7.88 -5.57
C ALA A 16 -1.05 8.87 -4.44
N ALA A 17 -1.26 8.45 -3.18
CA ALA A 17 -0.91 9.24 -2.01
C ALA A 17 0.60 9.49 -1.92
N ALA A 18 1.44 8.48 -2.17
CA ALA A 18 2.90 8.64 -2.21
C ALA A 18 3.34 9.65 -3.28
N ALA A 19 2.70 9.64 -4.45
CA ALA A 19 2.96 10.61 -5.51
C ALA A 19 2.53 12.03 -5.11
N ALA A 20 1.39 12.18 -4.43
CA ALA A 20 0.93 13.45 -3.89
C ALA A 20 1.84 14.00 -2.78
N MET A 21 2.48 13.14 -1.96
CA MET A 21 3.47 13.61 -0.96
C MET A 21 4.65 14.34 -1.62
N LYS A 22 5.06 13.89 -2.81
CA LYS A 22 6.16 14.50 -3.56
C LYS A 22 5.83 15.91 -4.06
N SER A 23 4.55 16.28 -4.18
CA SER A 23 4.12 17.64 -4.54
C SER A 23 3.96 18.56 -3.32
N GLY A 24 4.09 18.06 -2.09
CA GLY A 24 3.94 18.83 -0.86
C GLY A 24 2.51 19.29 -0.57
N ALA A 25 1.53 18.82 -1.34
CA ALA A 25 0.15 19.24 -1.20
C ALA A 25 -0.58 18.50 -0.07
N GLY A 26 -0.97 19.23 0.97
CA GLY A 26 -1.95 18.76 1.97
C GLY A 26 -1.43 17.86 3.08
N LEU A 27 -0.13 17.88 3.37
CA LEU A 27 0.48 17.04 4.41
C LEU A 27 1.23 17.88 5.44
N ASP A 28 0.82 17.75 6.69
CA ASP A 28 1.46 18.38 7.86
C ASP A 28 2.67 17.54 8.30
N VAL A 29 3.60 17.31 7.37
CA VAL A 29 4.77 16.45 7.56
C VAL A 29 5.99 17.27 7.17
N ALA A 30 7.05 17.22 7.99
CA ALA A 30 8.24 18.01 7.72
C ALA A 30 8.83 17.62 6.34
N PRO A 31 9.36 18.58 5.56
CA PRO A 31 9.86 18.30 4.21
C PRO A 31 10.91 17.19 4.15
N VAL A 32 11.69 17.02 5.22
CA VAL A 32 12.69 15.95 5.37
C VAL A 32 12.07 14.55 5.45
N ASP A 33 10.83 14.45 5.93
CA ASP A 33 10.13 13.19 6.16
C ASP A 33 9.24 12.77 4.98
N LEU A 34 8.95 13.69 4.04
CA LEU A 34 8.11 13.42 2.87
C LEU A 34 8.65 12.26 2.01
N GLY A 35 9.98 12.17 1.86
CA GLY A 35 10.62 11.09 1.12
C GLY A 35 10.44 9.72 1.79
N PHE A 36 10.61 9.68 3.11
CA PHE A 36 10.42 8.46 3.90
C PHE A 36 8.95 8.03 3.92
N ALA A 37 8.03 8.97 4.11
CA ALA A 37 6.59 8.71 4.12
C ALA A 37 6.12 8.16 2.75
N ALA A 38 6.56 8.74 1.64
CA ALA A 38 6.26 8.25 0.30
C ALA A 38 6.79 6.82 0.08
N GLN A 39 8.02 6.53 0.51
CA GLN A 39 8.59 5.18 0.41
C GLN A 39 7.79 4.16 1.25
N ARG A 40 7.37 4.53 2.46
CA ARG A 40 6.56 3.64 3.32
C ARG A 40 5.20 3.34 2.72
N LEU A 41 4.53 4.31 2.11
CA LEU A 41 3.27 4.08 1.41
C LEU A 41 3.41 3.12 0.23
N CYS A 42 4.47 3.27 -0.57
CA CYS A 42 4.78 2.34 -1.65
C CYS A 42 5.06 0.92 -1.14
N ALA A 43 5.80 0.79 -0.02
CA ALA A 43 6.06 -0.50 0.60
C ALA A 43 4.77 -1.18 1.06
N CYS A 44 3.88 -0.46 1.75
CA CYS A 44 2.59 -0.99 2.18
C CYS A 44 1.72 -1.45 0.98
N ALA A 45 1.74 -0.72 -0.14
CA ALA A 45 1.05 -1.14 -1.36
C ALA A 45 1.62 -2.46 -1.91
N GLY A 46 2.94 -2.61 -1.89
CA GLY A 46 3.62 -3.84 -2.27
C GLY A 46 3.26 -5.02 -1.36
N ASP A 47 3.29 -4.81 -0.04
CA ASP A 47 2.94 -5.81 0.97
C ASP A 47 1.49 -6.30 0.81
N LEU A 48 0.57 -5.38 0.52
CA LEU A 48 -0.83 -5.70 0.23
C LEU A 48 -0.96 -6.58 -1.02
N LEU A 49 -0.30 -6.21 -2.11
CA LEU A 49 -0.33 -6.98 -3.36
C LEU A 49 0.37 -8.33 -3.26
N ALA A 50 1.38 -8.43 -2.40
CA ALA A 50 2.09 -9.67 -2.10
C ALA A 50 1.34 -10.56 -1.09
N GLY A 51 0.23 -10.08 -0.51
CA GLY A 51 -0.54 -10.85 0.46
C GLY A 51 0.11 -10.95 1.85
N LEU A 52 1.13 -10.12 2.16
CA LEU A 52 1.86 -10.18 3.43
C LEU A 52 1.03 -9.72 4.65
N HIS A 53 -0.15 -9.16 4.39
CA HIS A 53 -1.14 -8.80 5.41
C HIS A 53 -1.99 -10.00 5.85
N LEU A 54 -1.99 -11.09 5.08
CA LEU A 54 -2.77 -12.28 5.36
C LEU A 54 -2.04 -13.14 6.40
N THR A 55 -2.78 -13.65 7.37
CA THR A 55 -2.30 -14.76 8.20
C THR A 55 -2.24 -16.05 7.37
N GLU A 56 -1.46 -17.04 7.82
CA GLU A 56 -1.33 -18.32 7.09
C GLU A 56 -2.69 -18.98 6.79
N ILE A 57 -3.67 -18.82 7.69
CA ILE A 57 -5.04 -19.36 7.54
C ILE A 57 -5.78 -18.66 6.40
N GLU A 58 -5.72 -17.33 6.34
CA GLU A 58 -6.38 -16.53 5.29
C GLU A 58 -5.70 -16.70 3.93
N ALA A 59 -4.38 -16.92 3.93
CA ALA A 59 -3.64 -17.24 2.71
C ALA A 59 -4.06 -18.59 2.12
N GLN A 60 -4.37 -19.57 2.97
CA GLN A 60 -4.82 -20.91 2.55
C GLN A 60 -6.25 -20.88 2.00
N GLU A 61 -7.19 -20.19 2.65
CA GLU A 61 -8.58 -20.07 2.17
C GLU A 61 -8.69 -19.34 0.82
N ALA A 62 -7.78 -18.39 0.55
CA ALA A 62 -7.70 -17.71 -0.74
C ALA A 62 -7.07 -18.56 -1.87
N VAL A 63 -6.52 -19.75 -1.56
CA VAL A 63 -6.03 -20.74 -2.54
C VAL A 63 -7.13 -21.73 -2.92
N ASP A 64 -8.03 -22.04 -1.99
CA ASP A 64 -9.05 -23.09 -2.15
C ASP A 64 -10.42 -22.58 -2.69
N GLY A 65 -10.58 -21.26 -2.84
CA GLY A 65 -11.80 -20.58 -3.31
C GLY A 65 -11.80 -20.13 -4.77
#